data_AF-A0AAV5Q264-F1
#
_entry.id   AF-A0AAV5Q264-F1
#
_cell.length_a   1.000
_cell.length_b   1.000
_cell.length_c   1.000
_cell.angle_alpha   90.00
_cell.angle_beta   90.00
_cell.angle_gamma   90.00
#
_symmetry.space_group_name_H-M   'P 1'
#
loop_
_entity.id
_entity.type
_entity.pdbx_description
1 polymer ?
#
loop_
_entity_poly.entity_id
_entity_poly.type
_entity_poly.pdbx_seq_one_letter_code
_entity_poly.pdbx_strand_id
1 'polypeptide(L)'
;MLVVGLTGGISTGKSTVSSIIQFPIVDADKIAREVTLPTGAAYGNIIKAFSKEIPNLLKENGEINRQELGAFVFKEGNKEWLQRLNKITHPAIIKTIVYSLLRLWWEGEQIVILDVPLLFESKIDWLCNYTVTVSCSENVELQRLLARNPELTRKQAEERIAAQMSLNLKESKSDYVLDNNGTIEQLQKGTTELQQRLSNLSTAVSKGNAMMISTSFEDLLQSKPSILKDVSVEELKNLKKEVISARARAYCPYSKFHVGCSILASKEGDDKRDIITGHNIENAAYSCCICAERTALSVSYTTGFKTSHALMVMTDSENCASPCGVCRQFIRELCGLELPILMLSGNGEQVKVLALKQLLPESFGPDELT
;
A
#
# COMPACT_ATOMS: atom_id res chain seq x y z
N MET A 1 -3.48 11.78 7.28
CA MET A 1 -4.57 11.70 6.29
C MET A 1 -4.40 10.43 5.50
N LEU A 2 -5.46 9.63 5.41
CA LEU A 2 -5.56 8.41 4.63
C LEU A 2 -5.98 8.76 3.20
N VAL A 3 -5.12 8.46 2.22
CA VAL A 3 -5.44 8.62 0.80
C VAL A 3 -5.97 7.31 0.25
N VAL A 4 -7.20 7.31 -0.24
CA VAL A 4 -7.89 6.12 -0.76
C VAL A 4 -8.02 6.22 -2.27
N GLY A 5 -7.33 5.36 -3.00
CA GLY A 5 -7.43 5.29 -4.46
C GLY A 5 -8.71 4.59 -4.88
N LEU A 6 -9.64 5.30 -5.52
CA LEU A 6 -10.85 4.72 -6.07
C LEU A 6 -10.69 4.49 -7.56
N THR A 7 -10.84 3.24 -8.00
CA THR A 7 -10.71 2.85 -9.40
C THR A 7 -11.82 1.90 -9.83
N GLY A 8 -11.90 1.60 -11.11
CA GLY A 8 -12.92 0.74 -11.71
C GLY A 8 -12.72 0.59 -13.21
N GLY A 9 -13.41 -0.39 -13.79
CA GLY A 9 -13.55 -0.54 -15.23
C GLY A 9 -14.50 0.50 -15.83
N ILE A 10 -14.70 0.44 -17.14
CA ILE A 10 -15.67 1.30 -17.80
C ILE A 10 -17.09 0.88 -17.38
N SER A 11 -17.97 1.83 -17.06
CA SER A 11 -19.36 1.50 -16.69
C SER A 11 -19.55 0.60 -15.45
N THR A 12 -18.53 0.43 -14.60
CA THR A 12 -18.65 -0.34 -13.35
C THR A 12 -19.34 0.41 -12.21
N GLY A 13 -19.69 1.69 -12.40
CA GLY A 13 -20.41 2.49 -11.40
C GLY A 13 -19.54 3.30 -10.43
N LYS A 14 -18.25 3.44 -10.71
CA LYS A 14 -17.31 4.29 -9.95
C LYS A 14 -17.84 5.71 -9.68
N SER A 15 -18.44 6.35 -10.69
CA SER A 15 -19.03 7.70 -10.54
C SER A 15 -20.22 7.71 -9.58
N THR A 16 -21.01 6.63 -9.55
CA THR A 16 -22.11 6.48 -8.58
C THR A 16 -21.55 6.38 -7.17
N VAL A 17 -20.52 5.56 -6.96
CA VAL A 17 -19.82 5.46 -5.66
C VAL A 17 -19.24 6.81 -5.24
N SER A 18 -18.59 7.52 -6.16
CA SER A 18 -18.05 8.86 -5.93
C SER A 18 -19.12 9.89 -5.56
N SER A 19 -20.35 9.73 -6.05
CA SER A 19 -21.46 10.62 -5.67
C SER A 19 -22.07 10.31 -4.29
N ILE A 20 -21.89 9.08 -3.80
CA ILE A 20 -22.46 8.60 -2.53
C ILE A 20 -21.47 8.82 -1.38
N ILE A 21 -20.17 8.73 -1.66
CA ILE A 21 -19.13 8.85 -0.64
C ILE A 21 -19.08 10.29 -0.10
N GLN A 22 -19.00 10.44 1.22
CA GLN A 22 -19.07 11.74 1.90
C GLN A 22 -17.70 12.38 2.13
N PHE A 23 -16.61 11.70 1.75
CA PHE A 23 -15.26 12.21 1.90
C PHE A 23 -14.88 13.13 0.73
N PRO A 24 -13.96 14.10 0.94
CA PRO A 24 -13.42 14.92 -0.14
C PRO A 24 -12.85 14.07 -1.28
N ILE A 25 -13.15 14.46 -2.52
CA ILE A 25 -12.73 13.74 -3.72
C ILE A 25 -11.78 14.60 -4.55
N VAL A 26 -10.61 14.04 -4.83
CA VAL A 26 -9.66 14.55 -5.82
C VAL A 26 -9.86 13.75 -7.10
N ASP A 27 -10.55 14.35 -8.06
CA ASP A 27 -10.83 13.74 -9.37
C ASP A 27 -9.64 13.96 -10.33
N ALA A 28 -8.95 12.86 -10.67
CA ALA A 28 -7.80 12.91 -11.56
C ALA A 28 -8.16 13.22 -13.01
N ASP A 29 -9.36 12.84 -13.48
CA ASP A 29 -9.84 13.21 -14.82
C ASP A 29 -10.07 14.72 -14.86
N LYS A 30 -10.71 15.30 -13.84
CA LYS A 30 -10.89 16.75 -13.76
C LYS A 30 -9.55 17.49 -13.74
N ILE A 31 -8.59 17.01 -12.96
CA ILE A 31 -7.24 17.60 -12.92
C ILE A 31 -6.54 17.47 -14.27
N ALA A 32 -6.62 16.32 -14.94
CA ALA A 32 -6.07 16.11 -16.27
C ALA A 32 -6.65 17.11 -17.28
N ARG A 33 -7.92 17.51 -17.10
CA ARG A 33 -8.53 18.57 -17.91
C ARG A 33 -7.96 19.94 -17.55
N GLU A 34 -7.90 20.28 -16.27
CA GLU A 34 -7.46 21.60 -15.79
C GLU A 34 -6.01 21.92 -16.15
N VAL A 35 -5.10 20.94 -16.07
CA VAL A 35 -3.68 21.18 -16.41
C VAL A 35 -3.46 21.54 -17.89
N THR A 36 -4.44 21.24 -18.75
CA THR A 36 -4.42 21.56 -20.19
C THR A 36 -5.18 22.84 -20.54
N LEU A 37 -5.84 23.50 -19.58
CA LEU A 37 -6.47 24.81 -19.82
C LEU A 37 -5.41 25.89 -20.01
N PRO A 38 -5.74 27.06 -20.59
CA PRO A 38 -4.77 28.14 -20.83
C PRO A 38 -3.94 28.55 -19.60
N THR A 39 -4.50 28.42 -18.40
CA THR A 39 -3.85 28.71 -17.11
C THR A 39 -3.10 27.52 -16.49
N GLY A 40 -3.22 26.34 -17.09
CA GLY A 40 -2.72 25.07 -16.59
C GLY A 40 -1.24 24.85 -16.88
N ALA A 41 -0.58 24.08 -16.02
CA ALA A 41 0.87 23.86 -16.07
C ALA A 41 1.37 23.10 -17.31
N ALA A 42 0.50 22.35 -18.00
CA ALA A 42 0.87 21.59 -19.21
C ALA A 42 0.61 22.37 -20.51
N TYR A 43 -0.25 23.38 -20.49
CA TYR A 43 -0.75 24.07 -21.69
C TYR A 43 0.35 24.63 -22.59
N GLY A 44 1.24 25.46 -22.05
CA GLY A 44 2.33 26.07 -22.84
C GLY A 44 3.30 25.04 -23.42
N ASN A 45 3.58 23.96 -22.67
CA ASN A 45 4.44 22.88 -23.13
C ASN A 45 3.79 22.05 -24.24
N ILE A 46 2.47 21.81 -24.16
CA ILE A 46 1.71 21.14 -25.22
C ILE A 46 1.72 21.99 -26.49
N ILE A 47 1.43 23.29 -26.40
CA ILE A 47 1.48 24.17 -27.58
C ILE A 47 2.86 24.14 -28.22
N LYS A 48 3.92 24.35 -27.43
CA LYS A 48 5.29 24.34 -27.93
C LYS A 48 5.67 23.02 -28.63
N ALA A 49 5.14 21.89 -28.15
CA ALA A 49 5.45 20.58 -28.69
C ALA A 49 4.60 20.20 -29.92
N PHE A 50 3.35 20.66 -30.01
CA PHE A 50 2.37 20.13 -30.97
C PHE A 50 1.86 21.17 -31.99
N SER A 51 2.08 22.47 -31.78
CA SER A 51 1.50 23.52 -32.64
C SER A 51 2.02 23.50 -34.09
N LYS A 52 3.21 22.92 -34.33
CA LYS A 52 3.77 22.78 -35.67
C LYS A 52 3.15 21.62 -36.47
N GLU A 53 2.76 20.57 -35.75
CA GLU A 53 2.23 19.34 -36.35
C GLU A 53 0.70 19.35 -36.45
N ILE A 54 0.03 20.12 -35.57
CA ILE A 54 -1.43 20.20 -35.47
C ILE A 54 -1.84 21.67 -35.71
N PRO A 55 -2.18 22.05 -36.96
CA PRO A 55 -2.55 23.43 -37.29
C PRO A 55 -3.76 23.95 -36.50
N ASN A 56 -4.74 23.07 -36.22
CA ASN A 56 -5.97 23.38 -35.49
C ASN A 56 -5.91 22.94 -34.01
N LEU A 57 -4.72 23.03 -33.40
CA LEU A 57 -4.52 22.59 -32.01
C LEU A 57 -5.34 23.40 -31.01
N LEU A 58 -5.63 24.67 -31.31
CA LEU A 58 -6.37 25.57 -30.43
C LEU A 58 -7.76 25.84 -31.02
N LYS A 59 -8.76 25.86 -30.14
CA LYS A 59 -10.10 26.37 -30.44
C LYS A 59 -10.08 27.91 -30.47
N GLU A 60 -11.16 28.51 -30.97
CA GLU A 60 -11.34 29.97 -31.01
C GLU A 60 -11.23 30.65 -29.63
N ASN A 61 -11.62 29.95 -28.56
CA ASN A 61 -11.52 30.43 -27.18
C ASN A 61 -10.11 30.28 -26.56
N GLY A 62 -9.12 29.80 -27.34
CA GLY A 62 -7.76 29.56 -26.88
C GLY A 62 -7.56 28.24 -26.12
N GLU A 63 -8.57 27.40 -25.94
CA GLU A 63 -8.38 26.08 -25.33
C GLU A 63 -7.77 25.08 -26.32
N ILE A 64 -7.06 24.06 -25.81
CA ILE A 64 -6.60 22.94 -26.62
C ILE A 64 -7.81 22.15 -27.15
N ASN A 65 -7.84 21.95 -28.47
CA ASN A 65 -8.79 21.06 -29.13
C ASN A 65 -8.40 19.60 -28.87
N ARG A 66 -9.00 19.01 -27.84
CA ARG A 66 -8.73 17.62 -27.45
C ARG A 66 -9.14 16.57 -28.48
N GLN A 67 -10.14 16.86 -29.30
CA GLN A 67 -10.54 15.92 -30.35
C GLN A 67 -9.44 15.83 -31.41
N GLU A 68 -8.92 16.96 -31.86
CA GLU A 68 -7.81 17.02 -32.81
C GLU A 68 -6.51 16.46 -32.21
N LEU A 69 -6.17 16.86 -30.98
CA LEU A 69 -4.99 16.34 -30.29
C LEU A 69 -5.08 14.82 -30.11
N GLY A 70 -6.25 14.31 -29.70
CA GLY A 70 -6.51 12.88 -29.55
C GLY A 70 -6.41 12.13 -30.88
N ALA A 71 -7.07 12.63 -31.92
CA ALA A 71 -7.02 12.04 -33.26
C ALA A 71 -5.58 11.96 -33.79
N PHE A 72 -4.75 12.97 -33.50
CA PHE A 72 -3.35 12.95 -33.89
C PHE A 72 -2.51 11.95 -33.09
N VAL A 73 -2.57 11.96 -31.75
CA VAL A 73 -1.69 11.10 -30.92
C VAL A 73 -2.09 9.63 -30.93
N PHE A 74 -3.36 9.32 -31.21
CA PHE A 74 -3.86 7.94 -31.32
C PHE A 74 -3.87 7.41 -32.77
N LYS A 75 -3.40 8.20 -33.74
CA LYS A 75 -3.23 7.73 -35.12
C LYS A 75 -2.14 6.64 -35.19
N GLU A 76 -2.38 5.63 -36.01
CA GLU A 76 -1.40 4.58 -36.27
C GLU A 76 -0.07 5.20 -36.79
N GLY A 77 1.04 4.82 -36.17
CA GLY A 77 2.37 5.41 -36.42
C GLY A 77 2.78 6.57 -35.50
N ASN A 78 1.87 7.17 -34.73
CA ASN A 78 2.15 8.34 -33.87
C ASN A 78 2.43 8.01 -32.39
N LYS A 79 2.90 6.79 -32.10
CA LYS A 79 3.14 6.34 -30.71
C LYS A 79 4.15 7.22 -29.95
N GLU A 80 5.16 7.75 -30.63
CA GLU A 80 6.15 8.68 -30.04
C GLU A 80 5.50 10.01 -29.60
N TRP A 81 4.50 10.48 -30.32
CA TRP A 81 3.75 11.68 -29.98
C TRP A 81 2.87 11.48 -28.74
N LEU A 82 2.24 10.31 -28.61
CA LEU A 82 1.53 9.93 -27.39
C LEU A 82 2.47 9.90 -26.18
N GLN A 83 3.67 9.30 -26.33
CA GLN A 83 4.68 9.29 -25.28
C GLN A 83 5.13 10.70 -24.90
N ARG A 84 5.31 11.58 -25.90
CA ARG A 84 5.68 12.98 -25.68
C ARG A 84 4.58 13.75 -24.95
N LEU A 85 3.32 13.54 -25.31
CA LEU A 85 2.17 14.13 -24.61
C LEU A 85 2.15 13.67 -23.15
N ASN A 86 2.25 12.36 -22.93
CA ASN A 86 2.28 11.75 -21.59
C ASN A 86 3.44 12.30 -20.73
N LYS A 87 4.64 12.47 -21.31
CA LYS A 87 5.79 13.05 -20.60
C LYS A 87 5.57 14.50 -20.17
N ILE A 88 4.74 15.25 -20.89
CA ILE A 88 4.37 16.62 -20.53
C ILE A 88 3.25 16.63 -19.48
N THR A 89 2.22 15.79 -19.66
CA THR A 89 1.00 15.82 -18.84
C THR A 89 1.16 15.11 -17.50
N HIS A 90 1.78 13.93 -17.44
CA HIS A 90 1.87 13.16 -16.19
C HIS A 90 2.52 13.92 -15.03
N PRO A 91 3.69 14.58 -15.18
CA PRO A 91 4.28 15.33 -14.08
C PRO A 91 3.40 16.49 -13.61
N ALA A 92 2.71 17.16 -14.53
CA ALA A 92 1.78 18.25 -14.20
C ALA A 92 0.56 17.73 -13.43
N ILE A 93 -0.02 16.61 -13.86
CA ILE A 93 -1.16 15.97 -13.19
C ILE A 93 -0.77 15.53 -11.77
N ILE A 94 0.33 14.80 -11.62
CA ILE A 94 0.80 14.31 -10.31
C ILE A 94 1.08 15.49 -9.37
N LYS A 95 1.75 16.54 -9.85
CA LYS A 95 2.03 17.74 -9.04
C LYS A 95 0.73 18.41 -8.55
N THR A 96 -0.28 18.52 -9.41
CA THR A 96 -1.57 19.09 -9.03
C THR A 96 -2.32 18.20 -8.05
N ILE A 97 -2.31 16.87 -8.23
CA ILE A 97 -2.87 15.91 -7.28
C ILE A 97 -2.21 16.07 -5.90
N VAL A 98 -0.88 16.05 -5.85
CA VAL A 98 -0.13 16.21 -4.58
C VAL A 98 -0.45 17.54 -3.91
N TYR A 99 -0.55 18.64 -4.67
CA TYR A 99 -0.92 19.93 -4.11
C TYR A 99 -2.35 19.93 -3.54
N SER A 100 -3.31 19.32 -4.24
CA SER A 100 -4.68 19.16 -3.74
C SER A 100 -4.74 18.32 -2.46
N LEU A 101 -3.97 17.23 -2.39
CA LEU A 101 -3.86 16.40 -1.19
C LEU A 101 -3.24 17.17 -0.02
N LEU A 102 -2.15 17.91 -0.25
CA LEU A 102 -1.52 18.75 0.78
C LEU A 102 -2.45 19.84 1.31
N ARG A 103 -3.25 20.43 0.42
CA ARG A 103 -4.26 21.42 0.80
C ARG A 103 -5.33 20.82 1.70
N LEU A 104 -5.91 19.67 1.33
CA LEU A 104 -6.93 18.99 2.14
C LEU A 104 -6.36 18.54 3.48
N TRP A 105 -5.10 18.07 3.49
CA TRP A 105 -4.39 17.75 4.72
C TRP A 105 -4.25 18.97 5.64
N TRP A 106 -3.92 20.14 5.08
CA TRP A 106 -3.85 21.40 5.83
C TRP A 106 -5.21 21.87 6.35
N GLU A 107 -6.29 21.62 5.59
CA GLU A 107 -7.68 21.87 5.99
C GLU A 107 -8.17 20.89 7.09
N GLY A 108 -7.36 19.89 7.47
CA GLY A 108 -7.62 18.97 8.57
C GLY A 108 -8.33 17.68 8.18
N GLU A 109 -8.48 17.43 6.88
CA GLU A 109 -9.16 16.24 6.37
C GLU A 109 -8.41 14.96 6.72
N GLN A 110 -9.13 14.01 7.31
CA GLN A 110 -8.54 12.76 7.78
C GLN A 110 -8.51 11.69 6.67
N ILE A 111 -9.45 11.75 5.72
CA ILE A 111 -9.61 10.81 4.61
C ILE A 111 -9.85 11.61 3.34
N VAL A 112 -9.19 11.23 2.26
CA VAL A 112 -9.44 11.78 0.92
C VAL A 112 -9.53 10.65 -0.09
N ILE A 113 -10.51 10.74 -0.99
CA ILE A 113 -10.67 9.82 -2.11
C ILE A 113 -9.94 10.39 -3.31
N LEU A 114 -8.96 9.65 -3.81
CA LEU A 114 -8.30 9.92 -5.09
C LEU A 114 -9.00 9.11 -6.17
N ASP A 115 -9.89 9.76 -6.92
CA ASP A 115 -10.66 9.11 -7.98
C ASP A 115 -9.84 9.04 -9.28
N VAL A 116 -9.39 7.84 -9.65
CA VAL A 116 -8.54 7.60 -10.82
C VAL A 116 -9.02 6.34 -11.57
N PRO A 117 -9.62 6.48 -12.77
CA PRO A 117 -10.04 5.34 -13.57
C PRO A 117 -8.88 4.40 -13.96
N LEU A 118 -7.71 4.96 -14.24
CA LEU A 118 -6.50 4.25 -14.68
C LEU A 118 -5.42 4.20 -13.57
N LEU A 119 -5.83 3.95 -12.32
CA LEU A 119 -4.98 4.01 -11.14
C LEU A 119 -3.73 3.13 -11.27
N PHE A 120 -3.93 1.84 -11.56
CA PHE A 120 -2.87 0.85 -11.66
C PHE A 120 -2.12 0.93 -13.00
N GLU A 121 -2.82 1.25 -14.09
CA GLU A 121 -2.24 1.41 -15.42
C GLU A 121 -1.25 2.57 -15.46
N SER A 122 -1.57 3.66 -14.75
CA SER A 122 -0.72 4.85 -14.66
C SER A 122 0.36 4.74 -13.58
N LYS A 123 0.38 3.63 -12.81
CA LYS A 123 1.29 3.43 -11.67
C LYS A 123 1.29 4.59 -10.69
N ILE A 124 0.11 5.11 -10.34
CA ILE A 124 -0.04 6.18 -9.34
C ILE A 124 -0.66 5.68 -8.03
N ASP A 125 -0.87 4.37 -7.93
CA ASP A 125 -1.30 3.66 -6.72
C ASP A 125 -0.35 3.88 -5.54
N TRP A 126 0.94 4.18 -5.77
CA TRP A 126 1.90 4.54 -4.73
C TRP A 126 1.53 5.80 -3.93
N LEU A 127 0.67 6.68 -4.47
CA LEU A 127 0.12 7.83 -3.73
C LEU A 127 -0.97 7.44 -2.73
N CYS A 128 -1.50 6.22 -2.84
CA CYS A 128 -2.63 5.74 -2.06
C CYS A 128 -2.14 4.86 -0.91
N ASN A 129 -2.78 4.99 0.25
CA ASN A 129 -2.55 4.11 1.39
C ASN A 129 -3.48 2.88 1.37
N TYR A 130 -4.62 3.02 0.68
CA TYR A 130 -5.65 2.01 0.55
C TYR A 130 -6.26 2.14 -0.85
N THR A 131 -6.58 1.02 -1.49
CA THR A 131 -7.10 0.99 -2.85
C THR A 131 -8.43 0.25 -2.92
N VAL A 132 -9.38 0.84 -3.64
CA VAL A 132 -10.74 0.35 -3.80
C VAL A 132 -11.04 0.21 -5.28
N THR A 133 -11.34 -1.01 -5.72
CA THR A 133 -11.87 -1.24 -7.07
C THR A 133 -13.37 -1.45 -7.02
N VAL A 134 -14.11 -0.68 -7.80
CA VAL A 134 -15.54 -0.93 -8.08
C VAL A 134 -15.64 -1.89 -9.25
N SER A 135 -16.17 -3.08 -8.98
CA SER A 135 -16.24 -4.19 -9.93
C SER A 135 -17.66 -4.60 -10.27
N CYS A 136 -17.85 -5.18 -11.45
CA CYS A 136 -19.04 -5.91 -11.84
C CYS A 136 -18.64 -6.99 -12.86
N SER A 137 -19.53 -7.96 -13.10
CA SER A 137 -19.31 -8.97 -14.13
C SER A 137 -19.25 -8.35 -15.53
N GLU A 138 -18.47 -8.97 -16.42
CA GLU A 138 -18.30 -8.52 -17.82
C GLU A 138 -19.63 -8.34 -18.56
N ASN A 139 -20.60 -9.22 -18.29
CA ASN A 139 -21.95 -9.12 -18.85
C ASN A 139 -22.67 -7.83 -18.40
N VAL A 140 -22.59 -7.50 -17.12
CA VAL A 140 -23.19 -6.28 -16.55
C VAL A 140 -22.45 -5.04 -17.04
N GLU A 141 -21.13 -5.10 -17.15
CA GLU A 141 -20.29 -4.02 -17.69
C GLU A 141 -20.68 -3.67 -19.13
N LEU A 142 -20.78 -4.68 -19.99
CA LEU A 142 -21.18 -4.54 -21.39
C LEU A 142 -22.61 -4.00 -21.52
N GLN A 143 -23.56 -4.55 -20.76
CA GLN A 143 -24.95 -4.09 -20.77
C GLN A 143 -25.06 -2.62 -20.37
N ARG A 144 -24.37 -2.20 -19.30
CA ARG A 144 -24.36 -0.81 -18.84
C ARG A 144 -23.67 0.12 -19.83
N LEU A 145 -22.59 -0.32 -20.48
CA LEU A 145 -21.89 0.47 -21.48
C LEU A 145 -22.75 0.76 -22.71
N LEU A 146 -23.48 -0.25 -23.20
CA LEU A 146 -24.41 -0.12 -24.32
C LEU A 146 -25.64 0.73 -23.95
N ALA A 147 -26.20 0.54 -22.76
CA ALA A 147 -27.33 1.35 -22.29
C ALA A 147 -26.97 2.84 -22.15
N ARG A 148 -25.73 3.13 -21.75
CA ARG A 148 -25.22 4.51 -21.62
C ARG A 148 -24.88 5.17 -22.96
N ASN A 149 -24.47 4.38 -23.96
CA ASN A 149 -24.01 4.86 -25.26
C ASN A 149 -24.72 4.07 -26.37
N PRO A 150 -26.00 4.41 -26.66
CA PRO A 150 -26.81 3.66 -27.63
C PRO A 150 -26.25 3.67 -29.06
N GLU A 151 -25.32 4.58 -29.36
CA GLU A 151 -24.61 4.67 -30.63
C GLU A 151 -23.49 3.61 -30.81
N LEU A 152 -23.08 2.92 -29.74
CA LEU A 152 -22.02 1.91 -29.81
C LEU A 152 -22.56 0.56 -30.28
N THR A 153 -21.85 -0.05 -31.23
CA THR A 153 -22.05 -1.47 -31.51
C THR A 153 -21.45 -2.33 -30.41
N ARG A 154 -22.00 -3.54 -30.20
CA ARG A 154 -21.48 -4.51 -29.23
C ARG A 154 -19.98 -4.76 -29.38
N LYS A 155 -19.50 -4.93 -30.62
CA LYS A 155 -18.08 -5.16 -30.91
C LYS A 155 -17.20 -3.98 -30.47
N GLN A 156 -17.62 -2.75 -30.74
CA GLN A 156 -16.89 -1.56 -30.29
C GLN A 156 -16.89 -1.40 -28.76
N ALA A 157 -17.97 -1.81 -28.10
CA ALA A 157 -18.05 -1.81 -26.64
C ALA A 157 -17.06 -2.84 -26.03
N GLU A 158 -17.00 -4.05 -26.58
CA GLU A 158 -16.04 -5.10 -26.18
C GLU A 158 -14.59 -4.65 -26.42
N GLU A 159 -14.29 -4.03 -27.56
CA GLU A 159 -12.95 -3.47 -27.86
C GLU A 159 -12.53 -2.39 -26.85
N ARG A 160 -13.48 -1.54 -26.39
CA ARG A 160 -13.21 -0.52 -25.38
C ARG A 160 -12.94 -1.09 -24.00
N ILE A 161 -13.67 -2.14 -23.61
CA ILE A 161 -13.44 -2.86 -22.35
C ILE A 161 -12.06 -3.53 -22.39
N ALA A 162 -11.76 -4.23 -23.49
CA ALA A 162 -10.49 -4.94 -23.69
C ALA A 162 -9.26 -4.02 -23.76
N ALA A 163 -9.43 -2.74 -24.09
CA ALA A 163 -8.34 -1.76 -24.11
C ALA A 163 -7.86 -1.35 -22.71
N GLN A 164 -8.64 -1.63 -21.65
CA GLN A 164 -8.26 -1.34 -20.27
C GLN A 164 -7.65 -2.56 -19.59
N MET A 165 -7.02 -2.34 -18.43
CA MET A 165 -6.60 -3.46 -17.58
C MET A 165 -7.84 -4.25 -17.14
N SER A 166 -7.78 -5.57 -17.24
CA SER A 166 -8.90 -6.44 -16.86
C SER A 166 -9.31 -6.22 -15.40
N LEU A 167 -10.63 -6.28 -15.16
CA LEU A 167 -11.20 -6.08 -13.84
C LEU A 167 -10.62 -7.03 -12.80
N ASN A 168 -10.50 -8.33 -13.13
CA ASN A 168 -9.88 -9.33 -12.25
C ASN A 168 -8.45 -8.95 -11.82
N LEU A 169 -7.67 -8.32 -12.71
CA LEU A 169 -6.32 -7.87 -12.36
C LEU A 169 -6.37 -6.65 -11.42
N LYS A 170 -7.32 -5.72 -11.62
CA LYS A 170 -7.54 -4.59 -10.69
C LYS A 170 -7.98 -5.09 -9.31
N GLU A 171 -8.88 -6.07 -9.26
CA GLU A 171 -9.32 -6.70 -8.01
C GLU A 171 -8.16 -7.31 -7.23
N SER A 172 -7.32 -8.11 -7.87
CA SER A 172 -6.16 -8.74 -7.21
C SER A 172 -5.12 -7.76 -6.66
N LYS A 173 -5.12 -6.53 -7.17
CA LYS A 173 -4.22 -5.45 -6.74
C LYS A 173 -4.86 -4.51 -5.70
N SER A 174 -6.15 -4.67 -5.42
CA SER A 174 -6.89 -3.75 -4.54
C SER A 174 -7.01 -4.28 -3.12
N ASP A 175 -6.97 -3.38 -2.15
CA ASP A 175 -7.18 -3.72 -0.74
C ASP A 175 -8.66 -4.01 -0.42
N TYR A 176 -9.56 -3.48 -1.25
CA TYR A 176 -11.00 -3.72 -1.17
C TYR A 176 -11.64 -3.76 -2.55
N VAL A 177 -12.58 -4.67 -2.72
CA VAL A 177 -13.40 -4.78 -3.93
C VAL A 177 -14.84 -4.47 -3.56
N LEU A 178 -15.41 -3.45 -4.20
CA LEU A 178 -16.82 -3.10 -4.05
C LEU A 178 -17.60 -3.71 -5.22
N ASP A 179 -18.37 -4.75 -4.92
CA ASP A 179 -19.21 -5.43 -5.91
C ASP A 179 -20.44 -4.57 -6.29
N ASN A 180 -20.58 -4.31 -7.59
CA ASN A 180 -21.68 -3.58 -8.21
C ASN A 180 -22.41 -4.43 -9.28
N ASN A 181 -22.53 -5.74 -9.08
CA ASN A 181 -23.42 -6.60 -9.88
C ASN A 181 -24.92 -6.39 -9.56
N GLY A 182 -25.22 -5.80 -8.40
CA GLY A 182 -26.56 -5.64 -7.85
C GLY A 182 -27.32 -4.37 -8.26
N THR A 183 -28.32 -4.02 -7.44
CA THR A 183 -29.10 -2.77 -7.56
C THR A 183 -28.34 -1.56 -6.99
N ILE A 184 -28.82 -0.35 -7.29
CA ILE A 184 -28.24 0.88 -6.74
C ILE A 184 -28.32 0.92 -5.21
N GLU A 185 -29.36 0.33 -4.61
CA GLU A 185 -29.54 0.26 -3.16
C GLU A 185 -28.49 -0.67 -2.52
N GLN A 186 -28.17 -1.79 -3.18
CA GLN A 186 -27.10 -2.69 -2.74
C GLN A 186 -25.73 -1.99 -2.83
N LEU A 187 -25.50 -1.23 -3.90
CA LEU A 187 -24.27 -0.43 -4.04
C LEU A 187 -24.18 0.67 -2.98
N GLN A 188 -25.29 1.35 -2.67
CA GLN A 188 -25.35 2.37 -1.61
C GLN A 188 -25.02 1.77 -0.25
N LYS A 189 -25.57 0.58 0.05
CA LYS A 189 -25.26 -0.15 1.27
C LYS A 189 -23.77 -0.51 1.34
N GLY A 190 -23.21 -1.11 0.29
CA GLY A 190 -21.79 -1.45 0.23
C GLY A 190 -20.87 -0.21 0.32
N THR A 191 -21.28 0.91 -0.27
CA THR A 191 -20.55 2.18 -0.14
C THR A 191 -20.60 2.72 1.29
N THR A 192 -21.70 2.54 2.00
CA THR A 192 -21.83 2.92 3.42
C THR A 192 -20.94 2.05 4.31
N GLU A 193 -20.91 0.74 4.06
CA GLU A 193 -20.00 -0.19 4.76
C GLU A 193 -18.53 0.14 4.51
N LEU A 194 -18.18 0.47 3.25
CA LEU A 194 -16.86 0.96 2.89
C LEU A 194 -16.51 2.24 3.65
N GLN A 195 -17.41 3.23 3.71
CA GLN A 195 -17.18 4.47 4.45
C GLN A 195 -16.89 4.21 5.93
N GLN A 196 -17.67 3.35 6.58
CA GLN A 196 -17.44 2.98 7.97
C GLN A 196 -16.07 2.32 8.17
N ARG A 197 -15.68 1.43 7.25
CA ARG A 197 -14.36 0.78 7.27
C ARG A 197 -13.23 1.80 7.10
N LEU A 198 -13.36 2.74 6.17
CA LEU A 198 -12.37 3.79 5.96
C LEU A 198 -12.26 4.72 7.18
N SER A 199 -13.37 5.07 7.82
CA SER A 199 -13.38 5.84 9.08
C SER A 199 -12.62 5.11 10.19
N ASN A 200 -12.85 3.80 10.35
CA ASN A 200 -12.12 2.98 11.32
C ASN A 200 -10.61 2.94 11.02
N LEU A 201 -10.25 2.76 9.74
CA LEU A 201 -8.85 2.78 9.29
C LEU A 201 -8.21 4.14 9.54
N SER A 202 -8.90 5.25 9.24
CA SER A 202 -8.37 6.60 9.46
C SER A 202 -8.16 6.90 10.93
N THR A 203 -9.03 6.43 11.82
CA THR A 203 -8.89 6.59 13.28
C THR A 203 -7.64 5.85 13.77
N ALA A 204 -7.33 4.70 13.17
CA ALA A 204 -6.07 3.98 13.42
C ALA A 204 -4.84 4.74 12.85
N VAL A 205 -4.98 5.37 11.68
CA VAL A 205 -3.90 6.17 11.04
C VAL A 205 -3.61 7.47 11.80
N SER A 206 -4.63 8.21 12.24
CA SER A 206 -4.51 9.51 12.93
C SER A 206 -4.05 9.39 14.38
N LYS A 207 -4.22 8.21 15.00
CA LYS A 207 -3.55 7.84 16.25
C LYS A 207 -2.10 7.38 16.06
N GLY A 208 -1.56 7.46 14.84
CA GLY A 208 -0.12 7.35 14.56
C GLY A 208 0.32 6.15 13.71
N ASN A 209 -0.38 5.79 12.64
CA ASN A 209 -0.02 4.62 11.82
C ASN A 209 0.02 4.90 10.30
N ALA A 210 1.21 5.16 9.76
CA ALA A 210 1.56 4.66 8.43
C ALA A 210 1.62 3.13 8.53
N MET A 211 0.67 2.43 7.88
CA MET A 211 0.62 0.97 7.75
C MET A 211 1.13 0.22 9.01
N MET A 212 0.47 0.44 10.16
CA MET A 212 0.70 -0.38 11.35
C MET A 212 -0.62 -0.97 11.78
N ILE A 213 -0.70 -2.29 11.81
CA ILE A 213 -1.73 -2.96 12.60
C ILE A 213 -1.11 -3.11 13.99
N SER A 214 -1.22 -2.06 14.81
CA SER A 214 -1.17 -2.28 16.27
C SER A 214 -2.56 -2.78 16.63
N THR A 215 -2.66 -4.04 17.01
CA THR A 215 -3.92 -4.70 17.38
C THR A 215 -3.71 -5.43 18.71
N SER A 216 -4.80 -5.84 19.36
CA SER A 216 -4.63 -6.73 20.52
C SER A 216 -4.02 -8.07 20.08
N PHE A 217 -3.27 -8.70 20.97
CA PHE A 217 -2.69 -10.02 20.69
C PHE A 217 -3.79 -11.05 20.43
N GLU A 218 -4.92 -10.96 21.13
CA GLU A 218 -6.10 -11.80 20.90
C GLU A 218 -6.66 -11.63 19.49
N ASP A 219 -6.78 -10.40 18.98
CA ASP A 219 -7.24 -10.11 17.63
C ASP A 219 -6.26 -10.64 16.57
N LEU A 220 -4.95 -10.61 16.85
CA LEU A 220 -3.94 -11.20 15.96
C LEU A 220 -4.18 -12.71 15.79
N LEU A 221 -4.47 -13.41 16.90
CA LEU A 221 -4.74 -14.86 16.86
C LEU A 221 -6.00 -15.20 16.05
N GLN A 222 -7.01 -14.34 16.08
CA GLN A 222 -8.25 -14.53 15.32
C GLN A 222 -8.09 -14.18 13.84
N SER A 223 -7.48 -13.03 13.54
CA SER A 223 -7.36 -12.50 12.19
C SER A 223 -6.31 -13.23 11.34
N LYS A 224 -5.25 -13.74 11.97
CA LYS A 224 -4.12 -14.47 11.37
C LYS A 224 -3.73 -13.92 9.98
N PRO A 225 -3.03 -12.77 9.92
CA PRO A 225 -2.67 -12.13 8.66
C PRO A 225 -1.85 -13.06 7.76
N SER A 226 -1.92 -12.83 6.44
CA SER A 226 -1.27 -13.68 5.42
C SER A 226 0.24 -13.86 5.64
N ILE A 227 0.92 -12.87 6.21
CA ILE A 227 2.35 -12.94 6.57
C ILE A 227 2.67 -14.00 7.64
N LEU A 228 1.67 -14.45 8.39
CA LEU A 228 1.77 -15.50 9.42
C LEU A 228 1.09 -16.80 9.00
N LYS A 229 0.76 -16.98 7.70
CA LYS A 229 0.02 -18.17 7.22
C LYS A 229 0.66 -19.49 7.68
N ASP A 230 2.00 -19.56 7.68
CA ASP A 230 2.79 -20.75 7.99
C ASP A 230 3.13 -20.90 9.48
N VAL A 231 2.65 -19.98 10.34
CA VAL A 231 2.84 -20.02 11.79
C VAL A 231 1.50 -20.35 12.45
N SER A 232 1.46 -21.40 13.26
CA SER A 232 0.27 -21.82 13.99
C SER A 232 -0.04 -20.88 15.17
N VAL A 233 -1.30 -20.87 15.60
CA VAL A 233 -1.73 -20.12 16.80
C VAL A 233 -0.97 -20.58 18.05
N GLU A 234 -0.64 -21.87 18.12
CA GLU A 234 0.11 -22.43 19.24
C GLU A 234 1.57 -21.96 19.24
N GLU A 235 2.23 -21.93 18.07
CA GLU A 235 3.56 -21.34 17.93
C GLU A 235 3.57 -19.85 18.31
N LEU A 236 2.54 -19.08 17.94
CA LEU A 236 2.42 -17.66 18.35
C LEU A 236 2.29 -17.49 19.86
N LYS A 237 1.48 -18.33 20.52
CA LYS A 237 1.34 -18.32 21.99
C LYS A 237 2.66 -18.68 22.67
N ASN A 238 3.37 -19.68 22.14
CA ASN A 238 4.68 -20.08 22.66
C ASN A 238 5.74 -19.00 22.44
N LEU A 239 5.76 -18.32 21.29
CA LEU A 239 6.62 -17.16 21.05
C LEU A 239 6.38 -16.05 22.09
N LYS A 240 5.12 -15.72 22.39
CA LYS A 240 4.75 -14.73 23.41
C LYS A 240 5.20 -15.14 24.80
N LYS A 241 4.99 -16.41 25.18
CA LYS A 241 5.46 -16.94 26.47
C LYS A 241 6.98 -16.82 26.60
N GLU A 242 7.71 -17.26 25.57
CA GLU A 242 9.17 -17.29 25.59
C GLU A 242 9.80 -15.90 25.52
N VAL A 243 9.21 -14.93 24.80
CA VAL A 243 9.76 -13.57 24.74
C VAL A 243 9.61 -12.84 26.08
N ILE A 244 8.52 -13.07 26.82
CA ILE A 244 8.31 -12.54 28.18
C ILE A 244 9.38 -13.08 29.13
N SER A 245 9.61 -14.40 29.09
CA SER A 245 10.65 -15.09 29.88
C SER A 245 12.07 -14.61 29.49
N ALA A 246 12.32 -14.39 28.20
CA ALA A 246 13.59 -13.87 27.72
C ALA A 246 13.85 -12.45 28.22
N ARG A 247 12.86 -11.55 28.13
CA ARG A 247 12.98 -10.16 28.62
C ARG A 247 13.37 -10.11 30.09
N ALA A 248 12.79 -10.98 30.93
CA ALA A 248 13.10 -11.05 32.36
C ALA A 248 14.54 -11.47 32.68
N ARG A 249 15.28 -12.04 31.71
CA ARG A 249 16.68 -12.45 31.87
C ARG A 249 17.69 -11.41 31.37
N ALA A 250 17.23 -10.26 30.89
CA ALA A 250 18.11 -9.20 30.39
C ALA A 250 19.13 -8.73 31.43
N TYR A 251 20.37 -8.52 30.99
CA TYR A 251 21.41 -7.90 31.80
C TYR A 251 21.56 -6.44 31.39
N CYS A 252 20.85 -5.54 32.06
CA CYS A 252 20.84 -4.11 31.74
C CYS A 252 21.05 -3.22 32.97
N PRO A 253 22.21 -3.28 33.64
CA PRO A 253 22.47 -2.51 34.85
C PRO A 253 22.50 -1.00 34.62
N TYR A 254 22.71 -0.50 33.40
CA TYR A 254 22.85 0.92 33.09
C TYR A 254 21.52 1.56 32.67
N SER A 255 20.89 1.05 31.61
CA SER A 255 19.64 1.67 31.11
C SER A 255 18.40 1.26 31.91
N LYS A 256 18.46 0.09 32.58
CA LYS A 256 17.29 -0.59 33.17
C LYS A 256 16.20 -0.92 32.14
N PHE A 257 16.53 -0.92 30.85
CA PHE A 257 15.60 -1.19 29.77
C PHE A 257 15.77 -2.62 29.26
N HIS A 258 14.78 -3.46 29.56
CA HIS A 258 14.82 -4.89 29.28
C HIS A 258 14.21 -5.17 27.91
N VAL A 259 14.90 -6.00 27.14
CA VAL A 259 14.47 -6.44 25.81
C VAL A 259 14.59 -7.96 25.74
N GLY A 260 13.51 -8.61 25.33
CA GLY A 260 13.47 -10.04 25.02
C GLY A 260 13.24 -10.27 23.54
N CYS A 261 13.82 -11.35 23.01
CA CYS A 261 13.57 -11.85 21.66
C CYS A 261 13.31 -13.36 21.72
N SER A 262 12.31 -13.83 20.97
CA SER A 262 12.08 -15.24 20.69
C SER A 262 11.96 -15.45 19.18
N ILE A 263 12.56 -16.53 18.67
CA ILE A 263 12.64 -16.83 17.24
C ILE A 263 12.12 -18.25 17.05
N LEU A 264 11.12 -18.41 16.18
CA LEU A 264 10.68 -19.71 15.72
C LEU A 264 11.60 -20.12 14.57
N ALA A 265 12.41 -21.15 14.77
CA ALA A 265 13.43 -21.56 13.82
C ALA A 265 13.46 -23.08 13.64
N SER A 266 13.93 -23.54 12.48
CA SER A 266 14.23 -24.95 12.22
C SER A 266 15.67 -25.12 11.71
N LYS A 267 16.15 -26.37 11.80
CA LYS A 267 17.40 -26.75 11.14
C LYS A 267 17.16 -26.86 9.63
N GLU A 268 18.23 -26.69 8.87
CA GLU A 268 18.17 -26.79 7.41
C GLU A 268 17.76 -28.21 7.01
N GLY A 269 16.69 -28.33 6.21
CA GLY A 269 16.13 -29.61 5.80
C GLY A 269 15.32 -30.37 6.88
N ASP A 270 15.04 -29.73 8.03
CA ASP A 270 14.20 -30.28 9.10
C ASP A 270 12.88 -29.50 9.20
N ASP A 271 11.76 -30.22 9.24
CA ASP A 271 10.43 -29.65 9.44
C ASP A 271 10.15 -29.35 10.92
N LYS A 272 10.95 -29.90 11.84
CA LYS A 272 10.81 -29.63 13.27
C LYS A 272 11.29 -28.21 13.59
N ARG A 273 10.38 -27.43 14.18
CA ARG A 273 10.64 -26.07 14.64
C ARG A 273 10.81 -26.04 16.15
N ASP A 274 11.70 -25.18 16.60
CA ASP A 274 11.97 -24.90 18.01
C ASP A 274 12.01 -23.39 18.23
N ILE A 275 11.92 -22.97 19.50
CA ILE A 275 12.00 -21.56 19.87
C ILE A 275 13.35 -21.26 20.49
N ILE A 276 14.04 -20.27 19.92
CA ILE A 276 15.34 -19.81 20.39
C ILE A 276 15.17 -18.42 20.96
N THR A 277 15.73 -18.19 22.15
CA THR A 277 15.54 -16.95 22.88
C THR A 277 16.83 -16.17 23.05
N GLY A 278 16.70 -14.86 23.17
CA GLY A 278 17.78 -13.94 23.47
C GLY A 278 17.29 -12.74 24.25
N HIS A 279 18.19 -12.07 24.93
CA HIS A 279 17.93 -10.86 25.70
C HIS A 279 19.08 -9.87 25.53
N ASN A 280 18.83 -8.60 25.79
CA ASN A 280 19.90 -7.60 25.72
C ASN A 280 20.89 -7.79 26.88
N ILE A 281 22.16 -7.57 26.56
CA ILE A 281 23.28 -7.61 27.50
C ILE A 281 24.04 -6.30 27.34
N GLU A 282 24.10 -5.52 28.41
CA GLU A 282 24.85 -4.28 28.45
C GLU A 282 26.26 -4.48 28.97
N ASN A 283 27.13 -3.54 28.61
CA ASN A 283 28.51 -3.50 29.04
C ASN A 283 28.91 -2.05 29.34
N ALA A 284 29.88 -1.87 30.25
CA ALA A 284 30.43 -0.54 30.54
C ALA A 284 31.02 0.12 29.29
N ALA A 285 31.62 -0.68 28.41
CA ALA A 285 31.97 -0.26 27.06
C ALA A 285 30.74 -0.42 26.16
N TYR A 286 29.99 0.67 25.93
CA TYR A 286 28.70 0.64 25.24
C TYR A 286 28.72 0.01 23.84
N SER A 287 29.84 0.09 23.11
CA SER A 287 30.01 -0.57 21.81
C SER A 287 29.96 -2.10 21.89
N CYS A 288 30.22 -2.67 23.07
CA CYS A 288 30.14 -4.10 23.34
C CYS A 288 28.72 -4.57 23.72
N CYS A 289 27.76 -3.66 23.87
CA CYS A 289 26.38 -4.03 24.14
C CYS A 289 25.77 -4.82 22.97
N ILE A 290 24.99 -5.85 23.30
CA ILE A 290 24.27 -6.67 22.32
C ILE A 290 22.77 -6.65 22.61
N CYS A 291 21.98 -6.45 21.55
CA CYS A 291 20.53 -6.43 21.64
C CYS A 291 19.98 -7.86 21.62
N ALA A 292 18.75 -8.04 22.10
CA ALA A 292 18.12 -9.34 22.26
C ALA A 292 18.05 -10.16 20.97
N GLU A 293 17.76 -9.51 19.84
CA GLU A 293 17.63 -10.16 18.53
C GLU A 293 18.96 -10.72 18.05
N ARG A 294 20.06 -9.96 18.21
CA ARG A 294 21.42 -10.43 17.87
C ARG A 294 21.86 -11.56 18.79
N THR A 295 21.52 -11.51 20.08
CA THR A 295 21.77 -12.62 21.02
C THR A 295 21.04 -13.89 20.56
N ALA A 296 19.74 -13.79 20.27
CA ALA A 296 18.92 -14.93 19.84
C ALA A 296 19.41 -15.52 18.51
N LEU A 297 19.67 -14.67 17.50
CA LEU A 297 20.14 -15.11 16.19
C LEU A 297 21.54 -15.73 16.24
N SER A 298 22.44 -15.20 17.08
CA SER A 298 23.76 -15.79 17.26
C SER A 298 23.66 -17.21 17.83
N VAL A 299 22.79 -17.42 18.84
CA VAL A 299 22.52 -18.77 19.36
C VAL A 299 21.88 -19.65 18.29
N SER A 300 20.91 -19.12 17.54
CA SER A 300 20.22 -19.83 16.46
C SER A 300 21.20 -20.41 15.45
N TYR A 301 22.07 -19.56 14.91
CA TYR A 301 23.03 -19.95 13.87
C TYR A 301 24.12 -20.89 14.38
N THR A 302 24.64 -20.64 15.59
CA THR A 302 25.69 -21.47 16.18
C THR A 302 25.21 -22.86 16.59
N THR A 303 23.90 -23.01 16.87
CA THR A 303 23.26 -24.30 17.21
C THR A 303 22.63 -25.02 16.01
N GLY A 304 22.78 -24.46 14.80
CA GLY A 304 22.36 -25.06 13.54
C GLY A 304 20.93 -24.76 13.10
N PHE A 305 20.19 -23.93 13.85
CA PHE A 305 18.87 -23.44 13.48
C PHE A 305 19.00 -22.21 12.57
N LYS A 306 19.19 -22.46 11.27
CA LYS A 306 19.48 -21.42 10.28
C LYS A 306 18.24 -20.93 9.53
N THR A 307 17.10 -21.62 9.64
CA THR A 307 15.85 -21.22 8.98
C THR A 307 14.94 -20.56 9.99
N SER A 308 14.71 -19.25 9.86
CA SER A 308 13.79 -18.50 10.73
C SER A 308 12.41 -18.38 10.09
N HIS A 309 11.36 -18.65 10.85
CA HIS A 309 9.95 -18.60 10.40
C HIS A 309 9.21 -17.37 10.93
N ALA A 310 9.55 -16.93 12.14
CA ALA A 310 9.05 -15.69 12.74
C ALA A 310 9.96 -15.24 13.88
N LEU A 311 10.00 -13.93 14.11
CA LEU A 311 10.74 -13.32 15.22
C LEU A 311 9.79 -12.44 16.03
N MET A 312 9.80 -12.60 17.35
CA MET A 312 9.03 -11.77 18.28
C MET A 312 9.96 -11.02 19.23
N VAL A 313 9.74 -9.71 19.37
CA VAL A 313 10.49 -8.83 20.27
C VAL A 313 9.55 -8.16 21.26
N MET A 314 10.01 -8.00 22.50
CA MET A 314 9.28 -7.29 23.55
C MET A 314 10.24 -6.39 24.31
N THR A 315 9.81 -5.16 24.57
CA THR A 315 10.59 -4.17 25.35
C THR A 315 9.81 -3.74 26.60
N ASP A 316 10.35 -2.84 27.40
CA ASP A 316 9.61 -2.22 28.52
C ASP A 316 8.68 -1.07 28.08
N SER A 317 8.72 -0.68 26.81
CA SER A 317 7.91 0.43 26.30
C SER A 317 6.42 0.10 26.32
N GLU A 318 5.56 1.05 26.70
CA GLU A 318 4.10 0.89 26.61
C GLU A 318 3.64 0.61 25.18
N ASN A 319 4.30 1.25 24.20
CA ASN A 319 4.03 1.05 22.78
C ASN A 319 4.89 -0.08 22.19
N CYS A 320 4.40 -0.69 21.11
CA CYS A 320 5.18 -1.67 20.33
C CYS A 320 6.45 -1.01 19.77
N ALA A 321 7.62 -1.53 20.16
CA ALA A 321 8.92 -0.99 19.75
C ALA A 321 9.58 -1.89 18.70
N SER A 322 10.09 -1.27 17.64
CA SER A 322 10.82 -1.97 16.57
C SER A 322 12.25 -2.31 16.97
N PRO A 323 12.82 -3.42 16.44
CA PRO A 323 14.26 -3.69 16.54
C PRO A 323 15.10 -2.48 16.13
N CYS A 324 16.28 -2.31 16.71
CA CYS A 324 17.19 -1.21 16.32
C CYS A 324 17.75 -1.42 14.90
N GLY A 325 18.33 -0.38 14.30
CA GLY A 325 18.87 -0.45 12.93
C GLY A 325 19.91 -1.57 12.73
N VAL A 326 20.80 -1.76 13.71
CA VAL A 326 21.82 -2.83 13.68
C VAL A 326 21.18 -4.21 13.68
N CYS A 327 20.14 -4.42 14.51
CA CYS A 327 19.40 -5.68 14.52
C CYS A 327 18.66 -5.92 13.22
N ARG A 328 18.01 -4.90 12.64
CA ARG A 328 17.32 -5.05 11.35
C ARG A 328 18.29 -5.47 10.24
N GLN A 329 19.48 -4.86 10.20
CA GLN A 329 20.51 -5.24 9.24
C GLN A 329 21.01 -6.68 9.47
N PHE A 330 21.17 -7.08 10.73
CA PHE A 330 21.57 -8.45 11.08
C PHE A 330 20.49 -9.48 10.71
N ILE A 331 19.21 -9.16 10.92
CA ILE A 331 18.07 -9.98 10.51
C ILE A 331 18.01 -10.04 8.97
N ARG A 332 18.32 -8.95 8.25
CA ARG A 332 18.33 -8.94 6.77
C ARG A 332 19.31 -9.97 6.22
N GLU A 333 20.51 -9.98 6.77
CA GLU A 333 21.58 -10.90 6.36
C GLU A 333 21.18 -12.36 6.58
N LEU A 334 20.61 -12.67 7.75
CA LEU A 334 20.41 -14.04 8.19
C LEU A 334 19.04 -14.60 7.76
N CYS A 335 17.98 -13.81 7.90
CA CYS A 335 16.60 -14.30 7.79
C CYS A 335 15.88 -13.84 6.51
N GLY A 336 16.45 -12.87 5.77
CA GLY A 336 15.83 -12.29 4.58
C GLY A 336 14.72 -11.27 4.86
N LEU A 337 14.21 -10.68 3.77
CA LEU A 337 13.32 -9.52 3.79
C LEU A 337 11.86 -9.82 4.16
N GLU A 338 11.42 -11.06 3.96
CA GLU A 338 10.03 -11.47 4.16
C GLU A 338 9.74 -11.99 5.57
N LEU A 339 10.76 -12.09 6.43
CA LEU A 339 10.59 -12.61 7.79
C LEU A 339 9.55 -11.76 8.56
N PRO A 340 8.50 -12.38 9.12
CA PRO A 340 7.56 -11.68 9.97
C PRO A 340 8.20 -11.33 11.32
N ILE A 341 8.14 -10.03 11.65
CA ILE A 341 8.60 -9.44 12.90
C ILE A 341 7.39 -9.01 13.72
N LEU A 342 7.20 -9.63 14.87
CA LEU A 342 6.14 -9.34 15.84
C LEU A 342 6.72 -8.50 16.98
N MET A 343 6.24 -7.27 17.14
CA MET A 343 6.65 -6.36 18.20
C MET A 343 5.54 -6.28 19.24
N LEU A 344 5.81 -6.77 20.45
CA LEU A 344 4.89 -6.65 21.58
C LEU A 344 5.13 -5.37 22.35
N SER A 345 4.04 -4.77 22.79
CA SER A 345 4.00 -3.77 23.87
C SER A 345 4.52 -4.35 25.18
N GLY A 346 4.93 -3.49 26.11
CA GLY A 346 5.57 -3.88 27.37
C GLY A 346 4.65 -4.61 28.34
N ASN A 347 3.33 -4.44 28.22
CA ASN A 347 2.34 -5.24 28.93
C ASN A 347 1.93 -6.53 28.18
N GLY A 348 2.36 -6.68 26.92
CA GLY A 348 2.09 -7.82 26.07
C GLY A 348 0.66 -7.87 25.51
N GLU A 349 -0.15 -6.83 25.69
CA GLU A 349 -1.54 -6.78 25.22
C GLU A 349 -1.61 -6.40 23.73
N GLN A 350 -0.84 -5.41 23.32
CA GLN A 350 -0.76 -4.98 21.92
C GLN A 350 0.40 -5.65 21.20
N VAL A 351 0.16 -5.95 19.92
CA VAL A 351 1.15 -6.49 18.99
C VAL A 351 1.10 -5.76 17.67
N LYS A 352 2.28 -5.52 17.09
CA LYS A 352 2.45 -5.04 15.73
C LYS A 352 3.23 -6.04 14.90
N VAL A 353 2.71 -6.40 13.73
CA VAL A 353 3.34 -7.38 12.83
C VAL A 353 3.72 -6.71 11.52
N LEU A 354 4.99 -6.85 11.11
CA LEU A 354 5.52 -6.34 9.85
C LEU A 354 6.53 -7.33 9.24
N ALA A 355 6.66 -7.33 7.91
CA ALA A 355 7.80 -7.95 7.25
C ALA A 355 9.06 -7.10 7.48
N LEU A 356 10.24 -7.73 7.48
CA LEU A 356 11.50 -7.00 7.65
C LEU A 356 11.68 -5.88 6.61
N LYS A 357 11.28 -6.09 5.35
CA LYS A 357 11.34 -5.05 4.29
C LYS A 357 10.61 -3.76 4.63
N GLN A 358 9.57 -3.83 5.45
CA GLN A 358 8.80 -2.65 5.89
C GLN A 358 9.52 -1.91 7.03
N LEU A 359 10.35 -2.61 7.81
CA LEU A 359 11.15 -2.04 8.88
C LEU A 359 12.51 -1.52 8.37
N LEU A 360 13.01 -2.05 7.26
CA LEU A 360 14.29 -1.69 6.67
C LEU A 360 14.19 -1.65 5.13
N PRO A 361 13.46 -0.66 4.58
CA PRO A 361 13.29 -0.51 3.14
C PRO A 361 14.64 -0.22 2.47
N GLU A 362 14.79 -0.70 1.23
CA GLU A 362 16.01 -0.50 0.42
C GLU A 362 17.30 -0.90 1.17
N SER A 363 17.23 -1.94 2.00
CA SER A 363 18.41 -2.40 2.75
C SER A 363 19.49 -2.94 1.82
N PHE A 364 20.73 -2.56 2.12
CA PHE A 364 21.92 -3.23 1.63
C PHE A 364 21.94 -4.70 2.10
N GLY A 365 22.38 -5.61 1.24
CA GLY A 365 22.42 -7.04 1.54
C GLY A 365 23.30 -7.82 0.56
N PRO A 366 23.32 -9.16 0.66
CA PRO A 366 24.17 -10.02 -0.18
C PRO A 366 24.02 -9.77 -1.69
N ASP A 367 22.81 -9.40 -2.12
CA ASP A 367 22.48 -9.14 -3.52
C ASP A 367 23.20 -7.91 -4.11
N GLU A 368 23.75 -7.02 -3.26
CA GLU A 368 24.45 -5.79 -3.66
C GLU A 368 25.99 -5.93 -3.60
N LEU A 369 26.49 -7.11 -3.20
CA LEU A 369 27.94 -7.39 -3.09
C LEU A 369 28.53 -8.05 -4.33
N THR A 370 27.70 -8.33 -5.34
CA THR A 370 28.05 -8.96 -6.62
C THR A 370 27.77 -8.00 -7.75
#